data_AF-A0A2U0I1Y8-F1
#
_entry.id   AF-A0A2U0I1Y8-F1
#
_cell.length_a   1.000
_cell.length_b   1.000
_cell.length_c   1.000
_cell.angle_alpha   90.00
_cell.angle_beta   90.00
_cell.angle_gamma   90.00
#
_symmetry.space_group_name_H-M   'P 1'
#
loop_
_entity.id
_entity.type
_entity.pdbx_description
1 polymer ?
#
loop_
_entity_poly.entity_id
_entity_poly.type
_entity_poly.pdbx_seq_one_letter_code
_entity_poly.pdbx_strand_id
1 'polypeptide(L)' 'MEWKDFFYGIADLFENVLFIPYDALRDLELDSWFLANIFSWIFILIGATAFVYWMLQLKKFDENTEDTYTYEEGNLS' A
#
# COMPACT_ATOMS: atom_id res chain seq x y z
N MET A 1 20.53 -31.87 28.21
CA MET A 1 20.37 -30.92 27.09
C MET A 1 21.29 -29.77 27.41
N GLU A 2 22.33 -29.60 26.60
CA GLU A 2 23.30 -28.54 26.82
C GLU A 2 22.72 -27.20 26.34
N TRP A 3 23.20 -26.08 26.88
CA TRP A 3 22.77 -24.74 26.43
C TRP A 3 22.94 -24.55 24.91
N LYS A 4 23.94 -25.21 24.34
CA LYS A 4 24.22 -25.23 22.90
C LYS A 4 23.04 -25.80 22.09
N ASP A 5 22.42 -26.88 22.57
CA ASP A 5 21.30 -27.55 21.89
C ASP A 5 20.05 -26.66 21.88
N PHE A 6 19.82 -25.91 22.96
CA PHE A 6 18.73 -24.95 23.05
C PHE A 6 18.87 -23.82 22.02
N PHE A 7 20.06 -23.21 21.91
CA PHE A 7 20.31 -22.17 20.92
C PHE A 7 20.31 -22.70 19.48
N TYR A 8 20.76 -23.94 19.24
CA TYR A 8 20.60 -24.58 17.93
C TYR A 8 19.13 -24.83 17.58
N GLY A 9 18.30 -25.25 18.52
CA GLY A 9 16.87 -25.40 18.28
C GLY A 9 16.19 -24.08 17.91
N ILE A 10 16.63 -22.96 18.51
CA ILE A 10 16.17 -21.62 18.10
C ILE A 10 16.66 -21.31 16.69
N ALA A 11 17.95 -21.50 16.39
CA ALA A 11 18.48 -21.23 15.05
C ALA A 11 17.75 -22.05 13.98
N ASP A 12 17.52 -23.34 14.23
CA ASP A 12 16.81 -24.25 13.34
C ASP A 12 15.35 -23.82 13.09
N LEU A 13 14.63 -23.38 14.14
CA LEU A 13 13.29 -22.83 14.00
C LEU A 13 13.28 -21.59 13.09
N PHE A 14 14.27 -20.72 13.20
CA PHE A 14 14.30 -19.51 12.39
C PHE A 14 14.76 -19.81 10.95
N GLU A 15 15.89 -20.45 10.75
CA GLU A 15 16.48 -20.73 9.44
C GLU A 15 15.63 -21.69 8.62
N ASN A 16 15.15 -22.79 9.22
CA ASN A 16 14.50 -23.87 8.47
C ASN A 16 12.97 -23.83 8.53
N VAL A 17 12.36 -22.92 9.30
CA VAL A 17 10.88 -22.81 9.37
C VAL A 17 10.43 -21.37 9.11
N LEU A 18 10.83 -20.42 9.95
CA LEU A 18 10.30 -19.05 9.89
C LEU A 18 10.86 -18.24 8.71
N PHE A 19 12.06 -18.55 8.23
CA PHE A 19 12.73 -17.81 7.17
C PHE A 19 12.52 -18.36 5.75
N ILE A 20 11.91 -19.54 5.59
CA ILE A 20 11.49 -20.07 4.28
C ILE A 20 10.80 -19.01 3.39
N PRO A 21 9.77 -18.27 3.86
CA PRO A 21 9.13 -17.26 3.02
C PRO A 21 10.08 -16.10 2.64
N TYR A 22 11.04 -15.75 3.49
CA TYR A 22 12.02 -14.70 3.20
C TYR A 22 13.09 -15.18 2.22
N ASP A 23 13.52 -16.44 2.30
CA ASP A 23 14.40 -17.05 1.31
C ASP A 23 13.72 -17.10 -0.06
N ALA A 24 12.44 -17.50 -0.10
CA ALA A 24 11.64 -17.48 -1.32
C ALA A 24 11.51 -16.06 -1.91
N LEU A 25 11.34 -15.03 -1.08
CA LEU A 25 11.32 -13.64 -1.54
C LEU A 25 12.67 -13.18 -2.09
N ARG A 26 13.78 -13.58 -1.45
CA ARG A 26 15.15 -13.26 -1.91
C ARG A 26 15.44 -13.90 -3.27
N ASP A 27 15.07 -15.16 -3.45
CA ASP A 27 15.27 -15.85 -4.72
C ASP A 27 14.37 -15.24 -5.81
N LEU A 28 13.13 -14.88 -5.46
CA LEU A 28 12.21 -14.20 -6.35
C LEU A 28 12.70 -12.80 -6.80
N GLU A 29 13.42 -12.09 -5.94
CA GLU A 29 14.03 -10.79 -6.28
C GLU A 29 15.08 -10.94 -7.39
N LEU A 30 15.89 -11.99 -7.35
CA LEU A 30 16.92 -12.26 -8.36
C LEU A 30 16.31 -12.61 -9.73
N ASP A 31 15.17 -13.30 -9.73
CA ASP A 31 14.48 -13.74 -10.95
C ASP A 31 13.51 -12.68 -11.51
N SER A 32 12.83 -11.92 -10.64
CA SER A 32 11.83 -10.94 -11.04
C SER A 32 11.67 -9.85 -9.99
N TRP A 33 12.49 -8.80 -10.15
CA TRP A 33 12.39 -7.58 -9.36
C TRP A 33 10.96 -6.99 -9.30
N PHE A 34 10.20 -7.08 -10.40
CA PHE A 34 8.82 -6.57 -10.42
C PHE A 34 7.91 -7.35 -9.48
N LEU A 35 7.99 -8.68 -9.50
CA LEU A 35 7.13 -9.55 -8.71
C LEU A 35 7.52 -9.52 -7.22
N ALA A 36 8.82 -9.42 -6.91
CA ALA A 36 9.30 -9.20 -5.55
C ALA A 36 8.72 -7.92 -4.91
N ASN A 37 8.39 -6.91 -5.72
CA ASN A 37 7.82 -5.63 -5.27
C ASN A 37 6.28 -5.55 -5.38
N ILE A 38 5.58 -6.66 -5.61
CA ILE A 38 4.13 -6.65 -5.91
C ILE A 38 3.27 -5.92 -4.86
N PHE A 39 3.62 -6.04 -3.57
CA PHE A 39 2.91 -5.34 -2.49
C PHE A 39 3.12 -3.82 -2.56
N SER A 40 4.33 -3.36 -2.87
CA SER A 40 4.63 -1.94 -3.08
C SER A 40 3.80 -1.38 -4.24
N TRP A 41 3.69 -2.12 -5.35
CA TRP A 41 2.84 -1.76 -6.48
C TRP A 41 1.36 -1.66 -6.09
N ILE A 42 0.84 -2.63 -5.34
CA ILE A 42 -0.55 -2.61 -4.84
C ILE A 42 -0.79 -1.38 -3.96
N PHE A 43 0.11 -1.08 -3.01
CA PHE A 43 -0.01 0.09 -2.15
C PHE A 43 -0.02 1.41 -2.94
N ILE A 44 0.86 1.53 -3.93
CA ILE A 44 0.92 2.70 -4.81
C ILE A 44 -0.38 2.84 -5.61
N LEU A 45 -0.91 1.75 -6.17
CA LEU A 45 -2.16 1.78 -6.95
C LEU A 45 -3.36 2.17 -6.08
N ILE A 46 -3.46 1.63 -4.88
CA ILE A 46 -4.51 1.98 -3.91
C ILE A 46 -4.40 3.47 -3.55
N GLY A 47 -3.20 3.93 -3.18
CA GLY A 47 -2.94 5.32 -2.83
C GLY A 47 -3.25 6.29 -3.97
N ALA A 48 -2.82 5.96 -5.18
CA ALA A 48 -3.10 6.75 -6.38
C ALA A 48 -4.61 6.84 -6.67
N THR A 49 -5.33 5.72 -6.55
CA THR A 49 -6.79 5.67 -6.77
C THR A 49 -7.52 6.51 -5.73
N ALA A 50 -7.16 6.38 -4.46
CA ALA A 50 -7.72 7.17 -3.37
C ALA A 50 -7.44 8.67 -3.56
N PHE A 51 -6.22 9.01 -3.99
CA PHE A 51 -5.83 10.39 -4.27
C PHE A 51 -6.64 11.00 -5.42
N VAL A 52 -6.77 10.29 -6.55
CA VAL A 52 -7.58 10.74 -7.70
C VAL A 52 -9.04 10.91 -7.29
N TYR A 53 -9.60 9.94 -6.56
CA TYR A 53 -10.96 10.05 -6.03
C TYR A 53 -11.13 11.31 -5.17
N TRP A 54 -10.18 11.59 -4.26
CA TRP A 54 -10.24 12.75 -3.40
C TRP A 54 -10.18 14.08 -4.18
N MET A 55 -9.29 14.17 -5.17
CA MET A 55 -9.19 15.36 -6.03
C MET A 55 -10.48 15.62 -6.83
N LEU A 56 -11.14 14.57 -7.31
CA LEU A 56 -12.44 14.70 -7.98
C LEU A 56 -13.54 15.14 -7.02
N GLN A 57 -13.52 14.70 -5.76
CA GLN A 57 -14.48 15.15 -4.76
C GLN A 57 -14.29 16.63 -4.41
N LEU A 58 -13.04 17.10 -4.28
CA LEU A 58 -12.75 18.52 -4.07
C LEU A 58 -13.26 19.38 -5.22
N LYS A 59 -13.01 18.94 -6.47
CA LYS A 59 -13.51 19.65 -7.65
C LYS A 59 -15.04 19.74 -7.68
N LYS A 60 -15.74 18.66 -7.37
CA LYS A 60 -17.21 18.66 -7.29
C LYS A 60 -17.73 19.62 -6.22
N PHE A 61 -17.04 19.71 -5.08
CA PHE A 61 -17.44 20.61 -4.01
C PHE A 61 -17.31 22.08 -4.45
N ASP A 62 -16.22 22.42 -5.13
CA ASP A 62 -15.96 23.75 -5.68
C ASP A 62 -17.01 24.19 -6.70
N GLU A 63 -17.30 23.34 -7.70
CA GLU A 63 -18.33 23.60 -8.72
C GLU A 63 -19.73 23.82 -8.12
N ASN A 64 -20.14 23.00 -7.14
CA ASN A 64 -21.45 23.15 -6.48
C ASN A 64 -21.58 24.48 -5.72
N THR A 65 -20.47 25.00 -5.18
CA THR A 65 -20.49 26.29 -4.48
C THR A 65 -20.66 27.45 -5.45
N GLU A 66 -19.92 27.46 -6.57
CA GLU A 66 -20.06 28.51 -7.62
C GLU A 66 -21.48 28.57 -8.18
N ASP A 67 -22.04 27.40 -8.52
CA ASP A 67 -23.41 27.28 -9.01
C ASP A 67 -24.39 27.92 -8.02
N THR A 68 -24.31 27.59 -6.73
CA THR A 68 -25.20 28.13 -5.69
C THR A 68 -25.14 29.66 -5.61
N TYR A 69 -23.95 30.27 -5.63
CA TYR A 69 -23.80 31.73 -5.59
C TYR A 69 -24.40 32.41 -6.82
N THR A 70 -24.19 31.84 -8.02
CA THR A 70 -24.75 32.41 -9.25
C THR A 70 -26.27 32.35 -9.31
N TYR A 71 -26.90 31.29 -8.77
CA TYR A 71 -28.36 31.20 -8.65
C TYR A 71 -28.93 32.25 -7.70
N GLU A 72 -28.26 32.51 -6.58
CA GLU A 72 -28.70 33.53 -5.61
C GLU A 72 -28.60 34.95 -6.22
N GLU A 73 -27.48 35.28 -6.89
CA GLU A 73 -27.29 36.59 -7.51
C GLU A 73 -28.31 36.86 -8.64
N GLY A 74 -28.58 35.87 -9.50
CA GLY A 74 -29.56 36.01 -10.58
C GLY A 74 -31.03 36.03 -10.12
N ASN A 75 -31.33 35.60 -8.89
CA ASN A 75 -32.67 35.65 -8.29
C ASN A 75 -32.86 36.89 -7.39
N LEU A 76 -31.80 37.66 -7.17
CA LEU A 76 -31.80 38.94 -6.46
C LEU A 76 -31.90 40.16 -7.39
N SER A 77 -31.79 39.97 -8.72
CA SER A 77 -31.95 40.99 -9.78
C SER A 77 -33.35 40.99 -10.39
#